data_AF-A0AAJ2NTJ9-F1
#
_entry.id   AF-A0AAJ2NTJ9-F1
#
_cell.length_a   1.000
_cell.length_b   1.000
_cell.length_c   1.000
_cell.angle_alpha   90.00
_cell.angle_beta   90.00
_cell.angle_gamma   90.00
#
_symmetry.space_group_name_H-M   'P 1'
#
loop_
_entity.id
_entity.type
_entity.pdbx_description
1 polymer ?
#
loop_
_entity_poly.entity_id
_entity_poly.type
_entity_poly.pdbx_seq_one_letter_code
_entity_poly.pdbx_strand_id
1 'polypeptide(L)'
;LKIIRALGIEGGCNVQLALDPYSFNYYIIEVNPRVSRSSALASKATGYPIAKLAAKIAVGLTLDEMLNTVTGKTYASFEPALD
;
A
#
# COMPACT_ATOMS: atom_id res chain seq x y z
N LEU A 1 -3.08 9.45 2.73
CA LEU A 1 -1.62 9.77 2.77
C LEU A 1 -1.16 10.50 4.04
N LYS A 2 -1.92 11.44 4.62
CA LYS A 2 -1.45 12.27 5.76
C LYS A 2 -0.88 11.46 6.94
N ILE A 3 -1.59 10.42 7.40
CA ILE A 3 -1.13 9.60 8.53
C ILE A 3 0.15 8.80 8.24
N ILE A 4 0.24 8.22 7.04
CA ILE A 4 1.42 7.43 6.63
C ILE A 4 2.67 8.31 6.64
N ARG A 5 2.57 9.54 6.11
CA ARG A 5 3.65 10.52 6.12
C ARG A 5 3.98 11.01 7.53
N ALA A 6 2.96 11.28 8.35
CA ALA A 6 3.15 11.73 9.75
C ALA A 6 3.86 10.68 10.61
N LEU A 7 3.66 9.39 10.32
CA LEU A 7 4.31 8.27 10.99
C LEU A 7 5.68 7.89 10.39
N GLY A 8 6.13 8.57 9.33
CA GLY A 8 7.42 8.28 8.68
C GLY A 8 7.52 6.86 8.11
N ILE A 9 6.41 6.30 7.61
CA ILE A 9 6.40 4.92 7.13
C ILE A 9 7.03 4.82 5.75
N GLU A 10 8.04 3.97 5.63
CA GLU A 10 8.71 3.60 4.38
C GLU A 10 8.49 2.10 4.11
N GLY A 11 7.78 1.77 3.04
CA GLY A 11 7.40 0.40 2.69
C GLY A 11 5.88 0.16 2.73
N GLY A 12 5.46 -1.01 3.19
CA GLY A 12 4.05 -1.42 3.22
C GLY A 12 3.36 -1.14 4.56
N CYS A 13 2.13 -0.63 4.51
CA CYS A 13 1.30 -0.37 5.68
C CYS A 13 -0.17 -0.76 5.42
N ASN A 14 -0.86 -1.18 6.47
CA ASN A 14 -2.32 -1.32 6.47
C ASN A 14 -2.93 -0.32 7.47
N VAL A 15 -3.97 0.39 7.04
CA VAL A 15 -4.74 1.33 7.87
C VAL A 15 -6.18 0.86 7.89
N GLN A 16 -6.77 0.78 9.07
CA GLN A 16 -8.17 0.41 9.25
C GLN A 16 -8.96 1.62 9.74
N LEU A 17 -10.11 1.86 9.13
CA LEU A 17 -10.97 2.99 9.44
C LEU A 17 -12.39 2.49 9.75
N ALA A 18 -13.08 3.20 10.65
CA ALA A 18 -14.52 3.11 10.83
C ALA A 18 -15.17 4.33 10.16
N LEU A 19 -16.11 4.11 9.24
CA LEU A 19 -16.92 5.16 8.61
C LEU A 19 -18.33 5.10 9.18
N ASP A 20 -18.86 6.23 9.63
CA ASP A 20 -20.27 6.35 10.01
C ASP A 20 -21.17 6.12 8.77
N PRO A 21 -22.12 5.17 8.78
CA PRO A 21 -22.96 4.89 7.63
C PRO A 21 -23.93 6.04 7.26
N TYR A 22 -24.15 7.00 8.15
CA TYR A 22 -25.09 8.11 7.95
C TYR A 22 -24.39 9.47 7.74
N SER A 23 -23.06 9.52 7.73
CA SER A 23 -22.29 10.75 7.51
C SER A 23 -20.93 10.49 6.87
N PHE A 24 -20.15 11.54 6.62
CA PHE A 24 -18.76 11.41 6.15
C PHE A 24 -17.74 11.38 7.30
N ASN A 25 -18.21 11.27 8.55
CA ASN A 25 -17.32 11.16 9.69
C ASN A 25 -16.65 9.78 9.69
N TYR A 26 -15.33 9.76 9.79
CA TYR A 26 -14.57 8.53 9.91
C TYR A 26 -13.50 8.64 10.99
N TYR A 27 -13.13 7.49 11.52
CA TYR A 27 -12.15 7.36 12.60
C TYR A 27 -11.09 6.34 12.19
N ILE A 28 -9.85 6.59 12.58
CA ILE A 28 -8.77 5.62 12.41
C ILE A 28 -8.83 4.66 13.59
N ILE A 29 -8.98 3.36 13.31
CA ILE A 29 -8.98 2.32 14.34
C ILE A 29 -7.53 1.96 14.69
N GLU A 30 -6.74 1.59 13.68
CA GLU A 30 -5.35 1.19 13.85
C GLU A 30 -4.51 1.41 12.59
N VAL A 31 -3.20 1.42 12.79
CA VAL A 31 -2.18 1.44 11.74
C VAL A 31 -1.20 0.30 12.00
N ASN A 32 -1.00 -0.54 10.99
CA ASN A 32 -0.01 -1.61 11.01
C ASN A 32 1.13 -1.24 10.04
N PRO A 33 2.26 -0.67 10.52
CA PRO A 33 3.39 -0.24 9.68
C PRO A 33 4.27 -1.44 9.27
N ARG A 34 3.64 -2.47 8.72
CA ARG A 34 4.27 -3.70 8.25
C ARG A 34 3.39 -4.36 7.20
N VAL A 35 3.98 -5.28 6.45
CA VAL A 35 3.19 -6.25 5.67
C VAL A 35 2.34 -7.12 6.61
N SER A 36 1.09 -7.34 6.23
CA SER A 36 0.12 -8.10 7.01
C SER A 36 -0.59 -9.15 6.15
N ARG A 37 -1.45 -9.96 6.77
CA ARG A 37 -2.34 -10.87 6.04
C ARG A 37 -3.19 -10.11 5.01
N SER A 38 -3.65 -8.91 5.34
CA SER A 38 -4.38 -8.03 4.42
C SER A 38 -3.52 -7.58 3.24
N SER A 39 -2.23 -7.30 3.45
CA SER A 39 -1.30 -7.01 2.35
C SER A 39 -1.14 -8.20 1.40
N ALA A 40 -1.03 -9.43 1.92
CA ALA A 40 -0.94 -10.63 1.09
C ALA A 40 -2.21 -10.84 0.24
N LEU A 41 -3.39 -10.62 0.84
CA LEU A 41 -4.67 -10.65 0.12
C LEU A 41 -4.72 -9.58 -0.98
N ALA A 42 -4.36 -8.33 -0.66
CA ALA A 42 -4.33 -7.24 -1.63
C ALA A 42 -3.38 -7.52 -2.79
N SER A 43 -2.20 -8.09 -2.53
CA SER A 43 -1.27 -8.51 -3.58
C SER A 43 -1.84 -9.57 -4.50
N LYS A 44 -2.63 -10.50 -3.98
CA LYS A 44 -3.29 -11.52 -4.81
C LYS A 44 -4.44 -10.94 -5.62
N ALA A 45 -5.26 -10.07 -5.02
CA ALA A 45 -6.38 -9.43 -5.71
C ALA A 45 -5.93 -8.51 -6.86
N THR A 46 -4.82 -7.80 -6.68
CA THR A 46 -4.37 -6.76 -7.63
C THR A 46 -3.23 -7.19 -8.56
N GLY A 47 -2.55 -8.29 -8.25
CA GLY A 47 -1.27 -8.64 -8.88
C GLY A 47 -0.09 -7.74 -8.45
N TYR A 48 -0.33 -6.75 -7.58
CA TYR A 48 0.70 -5.81 -7.12
C TYR A 48 1.53 -6.41 -5.98
N PRO A 49 2.84 -6.67 -6.16
CA PRO A 49 3.63 -7.45 -5.21
C PRO A 49 4.14 -6.62 -4.02
N ILE A 50 3.23 -6.22 -3.11
CA ILE A 50 3.45 -5.31 -1.98
C ILE A 50 4.68 -5.70 -1.16
N ALA A 51 4.81 -6.97 -0.76
CA ALA A 51 5.94 -7.41 0.06
C ALA A 51 7.29 -7.29 -0.65
N LYS A 52 7.33 -7.58 -1.96
CA LYS A 52 8.54 -7.47 -2.79
C LYS A 52 8.96 -6.01 -2.96
N LEU A 53 8.00 -5.12 -3.16
CA LEU A 53 8.26 -3.69 -3.32
C LEU A 53 8.66 -3.05 -1.98
N ALA A 54 8.00 -3.41 -0.88
CA ALA A 54 8.39 -2.97 0.46
C ALA A 54 9.84 -3.35 0.80
N ALA A 55 10.27 -4.57 0.45
CA ALA A 55 11.67 -4.99 0.66
C ALA A 55 12.68 -4.16 -0.17
N LYS A 56 12.31 -3.73 -1.38
CA LYS A 56 13.13 -2.86 -2.21
C LYS A 56 13.18 -1.42 -1.68
N ILE A 57 12.07 -0.92 -1.16
CA ILE A 57 12.01 0.39 -0.48
C ILE A 57 12.93 0.39 0.74
N ALA A 58 12.95 -0.69 1.52
CA ALA A 58 13.81 -0.82 2.69
C ALA A 58 15.32 -0.77 2.38
N VAL A 59 15.73 -0.98 1.11
CA VAL A 59 17.11 -0.83 0.65
C VAL A 59 17.33 0.44 -0.19
N GLY A 60 16.40 1.39 -0.11
CA GLY A 60 16.55 2.75 -0.66
C GLY A 60 15.95 2.99 -2.04
N LEU A 61 15.25 2.02 -2.65
CA LEU A 61 14.58 2.25 -3.93
C LEU A 61 13.25 3.00 -3.76
N THR A 62 12.92 3.85 -4.74
CA THR A 62 11.61 4.50 -4.85
C THR A 62 10.67 3.75 -5.81
N LEU A 63 9.37 4.04 -5.73
CA LEU A 63 8.35 3.35 -6.54
C LEU A 63 8.52 3.57 -8.05
N ASP A 64 9.05 4.72 -8.45
CA ASP A 64 9.33 5.11 -9.83
C ASP A 64 10.62 4.50 -10.40
N GLU A 65 11.49 3.93 -9.57
CA GLU A 65 12.67 3.17 -10.01
C GLU A 65 12.38 1.69 -10.27
N MET A 66 11.22 1.20 -9.80
CA MET A 66 10.88 -0.22 -9.84
C MET A 66 9.90 -0.52 -10.97
N LEU A 67 10.26 -1.43 -11.88
CA LEU A 67 9.33 -1.91 -12.91
C LEU A 67 8.13 -2.65 -12.31
N ASN A 68 6.95 -2.37 -12.86
CA ASN A 68 5.74 -3.13 -12.63
C ASN A 68 5.92 -4.54 -13.21
N THR A 69 5.91 -5.55 -12.34
CA THR A 69 6.13 -6.94 -12.74
C THR A 69 4.97 -7.56 -13.52
N VAL A 70 3.79 -6.93 -13.52
CA VAL A 70 2.61 -7.40 -14.25
C VAL A 70 2.67 -6.96 -15.71
N THR A 71 2.91 -5.68 -15.96
CA THR A 71 2.93 -5.12 -17.33
C THR A 71 4.30 -5.21 -17.99
N GLY A 72 5.38 -5.20 -17.20
CA GLY A 72 6.77 -5.14 -17.67
C GLY A 72 7.15 -3.85 -18.41
N LYS A 73 6.22 -2.90 -18.55
CA LYS A 73 6.35 -1.70 -19.38
C LYS A 73 6.16 -0.40 -18.59
N THR A 74 5.59 -0.48 -17.40
CA THR A 74 5.34 0.66 -16.51
C THR A 74 6.09 0.47 -15.19
N TYR A 75 6.05 1.47 -14.31
CA TYR A 75 6.68 1.43 -12.99
C TYR A 75 5.70 1.07 -11.89
N ALA A 76 6.21 0.77 -10.69
CA ALA A 76 5.43 0.41 -9.51
C ALA A 76 4.72 1.63 -8.88
N SER A 77 5.04 2.86 -9.30
CA SER A 77 4.35 4.08 -8.90
C SER A 77 3.00 4.24 -9.60
N PHE A 78 2.04 3.38 -9.26
CA PHE A 78 0.65 3.45 -9.73
C PHE A 78 -0.29 2.81 -8.70
N GLU A 79 -1.58 3.13 -8.81
CA GLU A 79 -2.65 2.43 -8.08
C GLU A 79 -3.29 1.40 -9.02
N PRO A 80 -3.34 0.10 -8.66
CA PRO A 80 -3.99 -0.92 -9.48
C PRO A 80 -5.48 -0.63 -9.66
N ALA A 81 -5.96 -0.72 -10.90
CA ALA A 81 -7.39 -0.69 -11.22
C ALA A 81 -7.88 -2.12 -11.47
N LEU A 82 -9.02 -2.47 -10.87
CA LEU A 82 -9.75 -3.72 -11.10
C LEU A 82 -11.10 -3.36 -11.73
N ASP A 83 -11.54 -4.16 -12.68
CA ASP A 83 -12.86 -4.09 -13.32
C ASP A 83 -13.83 -5.04 -12.60
#